data_AF-A0A7C7QX53-F1
#
_entry.id   AF-A0A7C7QX53-F1
#
_cell.length_a   1.000
_cell.length_b   1.000
_cell.length_c   1.000
_cell.angle_alpha   90.00
_cell.angle_beta   90.00
_cell.angle_gamma   90.00
#
_symmetry.space_group_name_H-M   'P 1'
#
loop_
_entity.id
_entity.type
_entity.pdbx_description
1 polymer ?
#
loop_
_entity_poly.entity_id
_entity_poly.type
_entity_poly.pdbx_seq_one_letter_code
_entity_poly.pdbx_strand_id
1 'polypeptide(L)'
;MPSQNPVFIPGPTNMPEAIRQACYMPTIDHRSPVFGKILHPCLNGVRKVLKSESAHIFIFPSTGTGGWETALTNTLSAGDNILAARNGMFSHRWIDMC
;
A
#
# COMPACT_ATOMS: atom_id res chain seq x y z
N MET A 1 -5.83 -17.05 -26.77
CA MET A 1 -4.60 -16.30 -26.43
C MET A 1 -4.97 -15.30 -25.35
N PRO A 2 -4.26 -15.15 -24.22
CA PRO A 2 -4.68 -14.13 -23.28
C PRO A 2 -4.46 -12.77 -23.94
N SER A 3 -5.55 -12.03 -24.13
CA SER A 3 -5.63 -10.68 -24.70
C SER A 3 -5.05 -9.63 -23.74
N GLN A 4 -3.99 -9.95 -23.00
CA GLN A 4 -3.37 -9.03 -22.07
C GLN A 4 -2.45 -8.08 -22.84
N ASN A 5 -2.79 -6.79 -22.81
CA ASN A 5 -1.90 -5.72 -23.23
C ASN A 5 -0.64 -5.74 -22.36
N PRO A 6 0.56 -6.01 -22.91
CA PRO A 6 1.75 -6.09 -22.09
C PRO A 6 2.15 -4.70 -21.59
N VAL A 7 2.32 -4.56 -20.27
CA VAL A 7 2.73 -3.30 -19.64
C VAL A 7 4.26 -3.30 -19.43
N PHE A 8 4.98 -2.55 -20.28
CA PHE A 8 6.45 -2.44 -20.27
C PHE A 8 6.95 -1.09 -19.75
N ILE A 9 6.33 -0.60 -18.68
CA ILE A 9 6.71 0.62 -17.94
C ILE A 9 6.97 0.24 -16.47
N PRO A 10 7.65 1.07 -15.65
CA PRO A 10 8.02 0.71 -14.27
C PRO A 10 6.83 0.53 -13.29
N GLY A 11 5.59 0.61 -13.78
CA GLY A 11 4.39 0.42 -13.00
C GLY A 11 3.19 1.12 -13.65
N PRO A 12 1.96 0.62 -13.48
CA PRO A 12 1.59 -0.64 -12.81
C PRO A 12 2.00 -1.88 -13.62
N THR A 13 1.68 -3.09 -13.13
CA THR A 13 1.88 -4.35 -13.85
C THR A 13 0.54 -4.99 -14.23
N ASN A 14 0.56 -5.99 -15.13
CA ASN A 14 -0.64 -6.76 -15.44
C ASN A 14 -1.15 -7.53 -14.22
N MET A 15 -2.43 -7.35 -13.89
CA MET A 15 -3.08 -8.04 -12.78
C MET A 15 -3.37 -9.50 -13.15
N PRO A 16 -3.03 -10.48 -12.28
CA PRO A 16 -3.43 -11.87 -12.48
C PRO A 16 -4.95 -11.99 -12.54
N GLU A 17 -5.46 -12.85 -13.42
CA GLU A 17 -6.90 -12.98 -13.68
C GLU A 17 -7.71 -13.31 -12.41
N ALA A 18 -7.18 -14.15 -11.53
CA ALA A 18 -7.83 -14.47 -10.25
C ALA A 18 -8.05 -13.24 -9.36
N ILE A 19 -7.12 -12.28 -9.36
CA ILE A 19 -7.26 -11.03 -8.59
C ILE A 19 -8.26 -10.10 -9.26
N ARG A 20 -8.24 -10.02 -10.60
CA ARG A 20 -9.20 -9.22 -11.37
C ARG A 20 -10.65 -9.67 -11.11
N GLN A 21 -10.87 -10.99 -11.05
CA GLN A 21 -12.19 -11.56 -10.72
C GLN A 21 -12.58 -11.29 -9.26
N ALA A 22 -11.64 -11.32 -8.32
CA ALA A 22 -11.92 -10.98 -6.93
C ALA A 22 -12.41 -9.53 -6.77
N CYS A 23 -11.94 -8.59 -7.59
CA CYS A 23 -12.45 -7.21 -7.61
C CYS A 23 -13.90 -7.09 -8.08
N TYR A 24 -14.47 -8.11 -8.73
CA TYR A 24 -15.87 -8.13 -9.20
C TYR A 24 -16.86 -8.67 -8.15
N MET A 25 -16.42 -8.85 -6.91
CA MET A 25 -17.29 -9.28 -5.81
C MET A 25 -18.34 -8.22 -5.44
N PRO A 26 -19.55 -8.61 -5.00
CA PRO A 26 -20.51 -7.68 -4.42
C PRO A 26 -19.93 -6.92 -3.21
N THR A 27 -20.37 -5.69 -3.01
CA THR A 27 -19.94 -4.87 -1.87
C THR A 27 -20.27 -5.54 -0.55
N ILE A 28 -19.33 -5.46 0.39
CA ILE A 28 -19.48 -6.00 1.75
C ILE A 28 -19.51 -4.83 2.73
N ASP A 29 -20.37 -4.93 3.75
CA ASP A 29 -20.34 -4.00 4.88
C ASP A 29 -18.99 -4.11 5.62
N HIS A 30 -18.25 -3.01 5.70
CA HIS A 30 -16.96 -2.91 6.40
C HIS A 30 -17.02 -3.26 7.89
N ARG A 31 -18.20 -3.20 8.53
CA ARG A 31 -18.40 -3.58 9.94
C ARG A 31 -18.87 -5.02 10.12
N SER A 32 -19.15 -5.72 9.03
CA SER A 32 -19.60 -7.10 9.08
C SER A 32 -18.47 -8.04 9.55
N PRO A 33 -18.79 -9.09 10.34
CA PRO A 33 -17.81 -10.12 10.69
C PRO A 33 -17.23 -10.83 9.45
N VAL A 34 -17.90 -10.78 8.29
CA VAL A 34 -17.35 -11.30 7.03
C VAL A 34 -16.11 -10.53 6.59
N PHE A 35 -16.10 -9.20 6.75
CA PHE A 35 -14.95 -8.38 6.36
C PHE A 35 -13.71 -8.70 7.21
N GLY A 36 -13.88 -8.95 8.50
CA GLY A 36 -12.78 -9.37 9.39
C GLY A 36 -12.09 -10.66 8.91
N LYS A 37 -12.86 -11.60 8.34
CA LYS A 37 -12.33 -12.85 7.75
C LYS A 37 -11.48 -12.62 6.49
N ILE A 38 -11.63 -11.46 5.83
CA ILE A 38 -10.83 -11.05 4.66
C ILE A 38 -9.61 -10.23 5.14
N LEU A 39 -9.84 -9.26 6.02
CA LEU A 39 -8.82 -8.31 6.45
C LEU A 39 -7.70 -8.99 7.26
N HIS A 40 -8.02 -9.81 8.27
CA HIS A 40 -6.98 -10.37 9.15
C HIS A 40 -5.99 -11.30 8.42
N PRO A 41 -6.42 -12.21 7.52
CA PRO A 41 -5.48 -12.97 6.69
C PRO A 41 -4.64 -12.08 5.77
N CYS A 42 -5.22 -11.00 5.22
CA CYS A 42 -4.49 -10.03 4.40
C CYS A 42 -3.35 -9.36 5.18
N LEU A 43 -3.64 -8.84 6.38
CA LEU A 43 -2.63 -8.24 7.26
C LEU A 43 -1.51 -9.24 7.62
N ASN A 44 -1.86 -10.49 7.91
CA ASN A 44 -0.88 -11.55 8.16
C ASN A 44 -0.04 -11.88 6.92
N GLY A 45 -0.63 -11.83 5.72
CA GLY A 45 0.07 -11.97 4.45
C GLY A 45 1.10 -10.86 4.25
N VAL A 46 0.73 -9.60 4.49
CA VAL A 46 1.65 -8.46 4.41
C VAL A 46 2.82 -8.63 5.39
N ARG A 47 2.55 -9.06 6.62
CA ARG A 47 3.59 -9.36 7.62
C ARG A 47 4.61 -10.39 7.11
N LYS A 48 4.14 -11.45 6.46
CA LYS A 48 5.00 -12.48 5.84
C LYS A 48 5.83 -11.90 4.68
N VAL A 49 5.24 -11.08 3.82
CA VAL A 49 5.96 -10.42 2.70
C VAL A 49 7.06 -9.51 3.22
N LEU A 50 6.78 -8.74 4.27
CA LEU A 50 7.75 -7.85 4.92
C LEU A 50 8.79 -8.59 5.78
N LYS A 51 8.65 -9.92 5.98
CA LYS A 51 9.53 -10.75 6.82
C LYS A 51 9.72 -10.20 8.23
N SER A 52 8.66 -9.66 8.83
CA SER A 52 8.71 -9.10 10.18
C SER A 52 7.74 -9.84 11.10
N GLU A 53 8.21 -10.37 12.23
CA GLU A 53 7.32 -11.04 13.18
C GLU A 53 6.51 -10.03 14.02
N SER A 54 7.07 -8.83 14.24
CA SER A 54 6.53 -7.83 15.17
C SER A 54 5.80 -6.65 14.51
N ALA A 55 5.95 -6.42 13.19
CA ALA A 55 5.37 -5.25 12.52
C ALA A 55 3.85 -5.13 12.73
N HIS A 56 3.35 -3.99 13.18
CA HIS A 56 1.91 -3.71 13.13
C HIS A 56 1.54 -3.22 11.73
N ILE A 57 0.59 -3.88 11.06
CA ILE A 57 0.22 -3.54 9.67
C ILE A 57 -1.00 -2.65 9.67
N PHE A 58 -0.85 -1.48 9.05
CA PHE A 58 -1.96 -0.59 8.70
C PHE A 58 -2.18 -0.64 7.18
N ILE A 59 -3.45 -0.63 6.76
CA ILE A 59 -3.83 -0.52 5.35
C ILE A 59 -4.70 0.72 5.21
N PHE A 60 -4.32 1.59 4.27
CA PHE A 60 -5.06 2.79 3.92
C PHE A 60 -5.63 2.65 2.51
N PRO A 61 -6.86 3.11 2.25
CA PRO A 61 -7.42 3.17 0.90
C PRO A 61 -6.76 4.31 0.09
N SER A 62 -5.47 4.17 -0.19
CA SER A 62 -4.64 5.15 -0.87
C SER A 62 -3.66 4.48 -1.84
N THR A 63 -2.95 5.28 -2.61
CA THR A 63 -1.77 4.82 -3.35
C THR A 63 -0.53 4.80 -2.44
N GLY A 64 0.63 4.42 -2.99
CA GLY A 64 1.89 4.42 -2.24
C GLY A 64 2.26 5.77 -1.61
N THR A 65 1.90 6.89 -2.25
CA THR A 65 2.15 8.24 -1.72
C THR A 65 1.37 8.52 -0.43
N GLY A 66 0.17 7.94 -0.25
CA GLY A 66 -0.55 8.04 1.03
C GLY A 66 0.17 7.35 2.18
N GLY A 67 0.99 6.32 1.89
CA GLY A 67 1.88 5.71 2.87
C GLY A 67 2.98 6.66 3.34
N TRP A 68 3.51 7.50 2.44
CA TRP A 68 4.49 8.53 2.80
C TRP A 68 3.86 9.60 3.68
N GLU A 69 2.69 10.10 3.30
CA GLU A 69 1.94 11.09 4.08
C GLU A 69 1.60 10.55 5.47
N THR A 70 1.11 9.32 5.55
CA THR A 70 0.79 8.66 6.82
C THR A 70 2.02 8.60 7.73
N ALA A 71 3.18 8.20 7.18
CA ALA A 71 4.41 8.11 7.97
C ALA A 71 4.80 9.48 8.53
N LEU A 72 4.88 10.51 7.69
CA LEU A 72 5.30 11.85 8.12
C LEU A 72 4.32 12.46 9.13
N THR A 73 3.03 12.48 8.80
CA THR A 73 2.00 13.15 9.61
C THR A 73 1.78 12.49 10.98
N ASN A 74 2.09 11.21 11.13
CA ASN A 74 1.93 10.50 12.40
C ASN A 74 3.22 10.41 13.22
N THR A 75 4.39 10.71 12.64
CA THR A 75 5.67 10.60 13.37
C THR A 75 6.43 11.90 13.54
N LEU A 76 5.98 13.00 12.92
CA LEU A 76 6.63 14.32 13.00
C LEU A 76 5.65 15.40 13.44
N SER A 77 6.19 16.45 14.03
CA SER A 77 5.50 17.70 14.38
C SER A 77 6.13 18.89 13.67
N ALA A 78 5.36 19.99 13.57
CA ALA A 78 5.87 21.23 12.99
C ALA A 78 7.11 21.73 13.75
N GLY A 79 8.19 21.99 13.02
CA GLY A 79 9.47 22.43 13.58
C GLY A 79 10.47 21.31 13.87
N ASP A 80 10.10 20.03 13.69
CA ASP A 80 11.06 18.93 13.79
C ASP A 80 12.13 19.02 12.70
N ASN A 81 13.38 18.75 13.08
CA ASN A 81 14.47 18.62 12.13
C ASN A 81 14.60 17.17 11.67
N ILE A 82 14.64 16.96 10.36
CA ILE A 82 14.78 15.63 9.76
C ILE A 82 16.03 15.55 8.89
N LEU A 83 16.62 14.37 8.83
CA LEU A 83 17.67 14.03 7.86
C LEU A 83 17.05 13.23 6.73
N ALA A 84 17.16 13.71 5.49
CA ALA A 84 16.64 13.02 4.32
C ALA A 84 17.73 12.83 3.25
N ALA A 85 17.88 11.59 2.78
CA ALA A 85 18.79 11.26 1.68
C ALA A 85 18.07 11.39 0.33
N ARG A 86 18.54 12.29 -0.54
CA ARG A 86 17.96 12.52 -1.87
C ARG A 86 18.71 11.70 -2.94
N ASN A 87 18.07 10.63 -3.40
CA ASN A 87 18.63 9.66 -4.34
C ASN A 87 17.80 9.49 -5.63
N GLY A 88 16.91 10.44 -5.92
CA GLY A 88 16.06 10.41 -7.12
C GLY A 88 14.70 11.09 -6.91
N MET A 89 13.81 10.89 -7.88
CA MET A 89 12.51 11.58 -7.91
C MET A 89 11.60 11.22 -6.75
N PHE A 90 11.59 9.97 -6.28
CA PHE A 90 10.75 9.58 -5.15
C PHE A 90 11.19 10.21 -3.84
N SER A 91 12.50 10.16 -3.52
CA SER A 91 13.03 10.86 -2.34
C SER A 91 12.84 12.37 -2.42
N HIS A 92 12.95 12.97 -3.62
CA HIS A 92 12.71 14.40 -3.79
C HIS A 92 11.26 14.76 -3.45
N ARG A 93 10.29 14.03 -4.00
CA ARG A 93 8.87 14.26 -3.69
C ARG A 93 8.53 14.02 -2.22
N TRP A 94 9.14 13.01 -1.60
CA TRP A 94 8.90 12.74 -0.19
C TRP A 94 9.47 13.86 0.69
N ILE A 95 10.64 14.42 0.35
CA ILE A 95 11.21 15.60 1.02
C ILE A 95 10.31 16.82 0.87
N ASP A 96 9.73 17.06 -0.31
CA ASP A 96 8.82 18.20 -0.53
C ASP A 96 7.51 18.10 0.28
N MET A 97 7.20 16.93 0.87
CA MET A 97 6.05 16.72 1.75
C MET A 97 6.34 17.01 3.23
N CYS A 98 7.60 17.19 3.60
CA CYS A 98 8.03 17.52 4.97
C CYS A 98 8.00 19.03 5.18
#